data_AF-A0A5M4FI58-F1
#
_entry.id   AF-A0A5M4FI58-F1
#
_cell.length_a   1.000
_cell.length_b   1.000
_cell.length_c   1.000
_cell.angle_alpha   90.00
_cell.angle_beta   90.00
_cell.angle_gamma   90.00
#
_symmetry.space_group_name_H-M   'P 1'
#
loop_
_entity.id
_entity.type
_entity.pdbx_description
1 polymer ?
#
loop_
_entity_poly.entity_id
_entity_poly.type
_entity_poly.pdbx_seq_one_letter_code
_entity_poly.pdbx_strand_id
1 'polypeptide(L)'
;MSELTTRVALEPVRRLPTRPPSASSARPIGGASVLPSSPLTRPLLPLAPAVPRRERARVSGTGAASPDPAMPEYRRQRSGRPARLTSRDVELLRFLARYRFATLAELASHFDVEGHILRRRMPKLRRGGWVTSHTMGLTKFLLWTVTDLGADASGLNLQAPKSISPSTIRHDLGLVDLGIRFEATGETVITEREIRAADTRNSVSDRMAAARQSSGHGPGPVYAVATGAAIGKRRRTLHIPDMVLLRDPIEGAPQSIAVELELQHKTPMRVRATLFAYKNATNIGAVVFYTDKVAVRNLINQAAIDTGTTNIVTIRKWMPAAESGVLTLGFG
;
A
#
# COMPACT_ATOMS: atom_id res chain seq x y z
N MET A 1 20.54 28.67 23.78
CA MET A 1 20.75 27.63 22.76
C MET A 1 19.48 27.59 21.93
N SER A 2 19.50 28.20 20.74
CA SER A 2 18.31 28.38 19.90
C SER A 2 17.98 27.11 19.13
N GLU A 3 16.77 26.61 19.32
CA GLU A 3 16.21 25.47 18.57
C GLU A 3 15.86 25.91 17.14
N LEU A 4 16.63 25.42 16.17
CA LEU A 4 16.30 25.42 14.76
C LEU A 4 15.36 24.24 14.48
N THR A 5 14.06 24.40 14.75
CA THR A 5 13.05 23.46 14.28
C THR A 5 12.79 23.74 12.80
N THR A 6 13.51 23.04 11.92
CA THR A 6 13.23 23.05 10.47
C THR A 6 11.86 22.40 10.22
N ARG A 7 10.80 23.20 10.25
CA ARG A 7 9.49 22.79 9.73
C ARG A 7 9.63 22.59 8.23
N VAL A 8 9.68 21.33 7.79
CA VAL A 8 9.47 20.98 6.38
C VAL A 8 8.04 21.37 6.05
N ALA A 9 7.87 22.49 5.36
CA ALA A 9 6.58 22.94 4.85
C ALA A 9 6.07 21.89 3.85
N LEU A 10 5.16 21.02 4.30
CA LEU A 10 4.38 20.21 3.40
C LEU A 10 3.43 21.17 2.68
N GLU A 11 3.67 21.41 1.39
CA GLU A 11 2.68 22.13 0.59
C GLU A 11 1.35 21.38 0.72
N PRO A 12 0.27 22.04 1.19
CA PRO A 12 -1.05 21.43 1.19
C PRO A 12 -1.30 20.93 -0.22
N VAL A 13 -1.82 19.71 -0.36
CA VAL A 13 -2.25 19.19 -1.66
C VAL A 13 -3.23 20.21 -2.21
N ARG A 14 -2.78 21.05 -3.16
CA ARG A 14 -3.60 22.12 -3.72
C ARG A 14 -4.88 21.46 -4.20
N ARG A 15 -6.03 22.02 -3.78
CA ARG A 15 -7.33 21.59 -4.27
C ARG A 15 -7.26 21.57 -5.80
N LEU A 16 -7.51 20.41 -6.39
CA LEU A 16 -7.52 20.27 -7.85
C LEU A 16 -8.58 21.23 -8.40
N PRO A 17 -8.32 21.90 -9.54
CA PRO A 17 -9.31 22.75 -10.18
C PRO A 17 -10.56 21.93 -10.51
N THR A 18 -11.72 22.42 -10.09
CA THR A 18 -13.02 21.84 -10.41
C THR A 18 -13.21 21.83 -11.92
N ARG A 19 -13.52 20.65 -12.46
CA ARG A 19 -13.73 20.43 -13.90
C ARG A 19 -14.99 21.20 -14.36
N PRO A 20 -14.93 22.08 -15.37
CA PRO A 20 -16.14 22.65 -15.93
C PRO A 20 -16.96 21.58 -16.68
N PRO A 21 -18.29 21.67 -16.71
CA PRO A 21 -19.15 20.72 -17.43
C PRO A 21 -18.85 20.77 -18.94
N SER A 22 -18.64 19.59 -19.54
CA SER A 22 -18.37 19.45 -20.96
C SER A 22 -19.61 19.78 -21.78
N ALA A 23 -19.57 20.88 -22.54
CA ALA A 23 -20.56 21.17 -23.57
C ALA A 23 -20.39 20.19 -24.75
N SER A 24 -21.47 19.47 -25.04
CA SER A 24 -21.62 18.63 -26.23
C SER A 24 -21.88 19.52 -27.45
N SER A 25 -21.07 19.39 -28.51
CA SER A 25 -21.44 19.88 -29.83
C SER A 25 -21.02 18.87 -30.90
N ALA A 26 -21.91 18.69 -31.87
CA ALA A 26 -21.90 17.63 -32.86
C ALA A 26 -21.62 18.18 -34.29
N ARG A 27 -20.73 17.48 -35.01
CA ARG A 27 -20.66 17.22 -36.49
C ARG A 27 -20.40 18.42 -37.46
N PRO A 28 -20.12 18.21 -38.78
CA PRO A 28 -19.76 16.99 -39.56
C PRO A 28 -18.58 17.14 -40.60
N ILE A 29 -18.13 15.96 -41.10
CA ILE A 29 -17.78 15.53 -42.50
C ILE A 29 -16.92 16.42 -43.43
N GLY A 30 -15.85 15.82 -43.98
CA GLY A 30 -15.48 15.99 -45.40
C GLY A 30 -13.98 15.95 -45.72
N GLY A 31 -13.57 15.05 -46.64
CA GLY A 31 -12.32 15.22 -47.41
C GLY A 31 -11.42 13.99 -47.50
N ALA A 32 -11.61 13.17 -48.53
CA ALA A 32 -10.69 12.12 -48.97
C ALA A 32 -9.55 12.70 -49.82
N SER A 33 -8.33 12.12 -49.74
CA SER A 33 -7.54 11.75 -50.93
C SER A 33 -6.15 11.13 -50.61
N VAL A 34 -5.95 9.92 -51.15
CA VAL A 34 -4.80 9.50 -51.98
C VAL A 34 -3.43 9.23 -51.31
N LEU A 35 -3.13 7.93 -51.24
CA LEU A 35 -1.84 7.19 -51.24
C LEU A 35 -0.87 7.66 -52.36
N PRO A 36 0.46 7.37 -52.38
CA PRO A 36 1.01 6.02 -52.14
C PRO A 36 2.45 5.89 -51.58
N SER A 37 2.80 4.64 -51.26
CA SER A 37 4.03 3.91 -51.67
C SER A 37 4.72 3.13 -50.55
N SER A 38 4.77 1.81 -50.77
CA SER A 38 5.43 0.71 -50.05
C SER A 38 6.97 0.84 -49.95
N PRO A 39 7.73 -0.23 -49.65
CA PRO A 39 7.79 -1.03 -48.42
C PRO A 39 9.22 -1.03 -47.83
N LEU A 40 9.39 -1.21 -46.51
CA LEU A 40 10.68 -1.60 -45.94
C LEU A 40 10.59 -2.98 -45.31
N THR A 41 10.97 -3.95 -46.14
CA THR A 41 11.31 -5.32 -45.81
C THR A 41 12.41 -5.33 -44.76
N ARG A 42 12.11 -5.77 -43.54
CA ARG A 42 13.13 -6.04 -42.52
C ARG A 42 13.76 -7.41 -42.78
N PRO A 43 15.10 -7.53 -42.75
CA PRO A 43 15.75 -8.82 -42.85
C PRO A 43 15.52 -9.64 -41.58
N LEU A 44 15.16 -10.91 -41.78
CA LEU A 44 15.12 -11.96 -40.77
C LEU A 44 16.55 -12.23 -40.29
N LEU A 45 16.79 -12.01 -39.00
CA LEU A 45 17.99 -12.49 -38.33
C LEU A 45 17.89 -14.01 -38.13
N PRO A 46 18.98 -14.77 -38.34
CA PRO A 46 18.98 -16.21 -38.14
C PRO A 46 18.82 -16.58 -36.67
N LEU A 47 17.93 -17.54 -36.40
CA LEU A 47 17.78 -18.19 -35.10
C LEU A 47 19.09 -18.89 -34.72
N ALA A 48 19.61 -18.57 -33.55
CA ALA A 48 20.70 -19.30 -32.92
C ALA A 48 20.26 -20.76 -32.60
N PRO A 49 21.17 -21.74 -32.71
CA PRO A 49 20.86 -23.13 -32.45
C PRO A 49 20.53 -23.39 -30.97
N ALA A 50 19.56 -24.29 -30.76
CA ALA A 50 19.10 -24.77 -29.47
C ALA A 50 20.25 -25.37 -28.65
N VAL A 51 20.45 -24.83 -27.45
CA VAL A 51 21.34 -25.42 -26.44
C VAL A 51 20.67 -26.70 -25.90
N PRO A 52 21.36 -27.85 -25.87
CA PRO A 52 20.81 -29.08 -25.32
C PRO A 52 20.55 -28.92 -23.81
N ARG A 53 19.30 -29.21 -23.45
CA ARG A 53 18.76 -29.22 -22.10
C ARG A 53 19.49 -30.32 -21.32
N ARG A 54 20.44 -29.93 -20.45
CA ARG A 54 21.08 -30.85 -19.50
C ARG A 54 20.03 -31.37 -18.52
N GLU A 55 19.70 -32.64 -18.73
CA GLU A 55 19.03 -33.53 -17.80
C GLU A 55 19.86 -33.60 -16.51
N ARG A 56 19.42 -32.91 -15.45
CA ARG A 56 19.98 -33.08 -14.12
C ARG A 56 19.14 -34.10 -13.37
N ALA A 57 19.82 -35.19 -13.05
CA ALA A 57 19.37 -36.28 -12.24
C ALA A 57 18.67 -35.83 -10.95
N ARG A 58 17.61 -36.59 -10.63
CA ARG A 58 16.97 -36.65 -9.32
C ARG A 58 18.04 -36.89 -8.25
N VAL A 59 18.20 -35.94 -7.33
CA VAL A 59 18.77 -36.19 -6.01
C VAL A 59 17.61 -36.17 -5.03
N SER A 60 17.10 -37.36 -4.75
CA SER A 60 16.27 -37.67 -3.60
C SER A 60 17.11 -37.49 -2.33
N GLY A 61 17.00 -36.29 -1.73
CA GLY A 61 17.50 -35.99 -0.40
C GLY A 61 16.31 -35.74 0.53
N THR A 62 15.89 -36.78 1.24
CA THR A 62 15.04 -36.68 2.45
C THR A 62 15.85 -35.99 3.55
N GLY A 63 15.95 -34.67 3.46
CA GLY A 63 16.42 -33.83 4.56
C GLY A 63 15.26 -33.59 5.51
N ALA A 64 15.21 -34.37 6.59
CA ALA A 64 14.37 -34.06 7.74
C ALA A 64 14.65 -32.61 8.16
N ALA A 65 13.64 -31.75 8.04
CA ALA A 65 13.69 -30.41 8.59
C ALA A 65 13.92 -30.54 10.09
N SER A 66 15.09 -30.10 10.56
CA SER A 66 15.36 -29.94 11.98
C SER A 66 14.21 -29.16 12.60
N PRO A 67 13.56 -29.67 13.65
CA PRO A 67 12.59 -28.89 14.39
C PRO A 67 13.29 -27.63 14.89
N ASP A 68 12.67 -26.49 14.61
CA ASP A 68 13.00 -25.19 15.20
C ASP A 68 13.31 -25.42 16.70
N PRO A 69 14.46 -24.96 17.23
CA PRO A 69 14.81 -25.21 18.62
C PRO A 69 13.66 -24.76 19.50
N ALA A 70 13.04 -25.72 20.18
CA ALA A 70 11.96 -25.51 21.13
C ALA A 70 12.34 -24.30 21.99
N MET A 71 11.56 -23.24 21.86
CA MET A 71 11.71 -22.00 22.63
C MET A 71 11.95 -22.39 24.08
N PRO A 72 13.09 -22.01 24.70
CA PRO A 72 13.43 -22.43 26.04
C PRO A 72 12.26 -22.10 26.94
N GLU A 73 11.84 -23.12 27.70
CA GLU A 73 10.78 -23.06 28.69
C GLU A 73 10.80 -21.68 29.34
N TYR A 74 9.70 -20.94 29.17
CA TYR A 74 9.45 -19.65 29.76
C TYR A 74 9.64 -19.79 31.27
N ARG A 75 10.87 -19.50 31.72
CA ARG A 75 11.32 -19.46 33.10
C ARG A 75 10.23 -18.80 33.92
N ARG A 76 9.59 -19.60 34.80
CA ARG A 76 8.41 -19.26 35.62
C ARG A 76 8.34 -17.76 35.88
N GLN A 77 7.45 -17.11 35.13
CA GLN A 77 7.19 -15.68 35.26
C GLN A 77 6.83 -15.42 36.71
N ARG A 78 7.60 -14.56 37.37
CA ARG A 78 7.19 -13.93 38.63
C ARG A 78 5.75 -13.46 38.45
N SER A 79 4.87 -13.91 39.33
CA SER A 79 3.41 -13.70 39.37
C SER A 79 3.02 -12.23 39.61
N GLY A 80 3.61 -11.30 38.85
CA GLY A 80 3.16 -9.93 38.77
C GLY A 80 1.78 -9.89 38.11
N ARG A 81 0.87 -9.07 38.65
CA ARG A 81 -0.45 -8.84 38.05
C ARG A 81 -0.30 -8.55 36.55
N PRO A 82 -1.15 -9.14 35.69
CA PRO A 82 -1.12 -8.86 34.26
C PRO A 82 -1.29 -7.35 34.05
N ALA A 83 -0.46 -6.77 33.18
CA ALA A 83 -0.51 -5.34 32.92
C ALA A 83 -1.91 -4.98 32.39
N ARG A 84 -2.61 -4.03 33.01
CA ARG A 84 -3.89 -3.55 32.47
C ARG A 84 -3.62 -2.72 31.21
N LEU A 85 -4.41 -2.95 30.16
CA LEU A 85 -4.44 -2.09 28.99
C LEU A 85 -5.00 -0.72 29.38
N THR A 86 -4.35 0.33 28.92
CA THR A 86 -4.81 1.71 28.97
C THR A 86 -5.42 2.09 27.62
N SER A 87 -6.16 3.20 27.55
CA SER A 87 -6.67 3.73 26.28
C SER A 87 -5.55 3.96 25.27
N ARG A 88 -4.38 4.45 25.72
CA ARG A 88 -3.21 4.68 24.87
C ARG A 88 -2.61 3.39 24.32
N ASP A 89 -2.70 2.28 25.06
CA ASP A 89 -2.28 0.98 24.53
C ASP A 89 -3.23 0.50 23.44
N VAL A 90 -4.53 0.68 23.63
CA VAL A 90 -5.53 0.31 22.61
C VAL A 90 -5.29 1.09 21.31
N GLU A 91 -4.96 2.38 21.40
CA GLU A 91 -4.54 3.18 20.24
C GLU A 91 -3.26 2.65 19.58
N LEU A 92 -2.26 2.24 20.37
CA LEU A 92 -1.04 1.60 19.88
C LEU A 92 -1.32 0.29 19.14
N LEU A 93 -2.18 -0.56 19.71
CA LEU A 93 -2.58 -1.82 19.08
C LEU A 93 -3.37 -1.57 17.78
N ARG A 94 -4.23 -0.53 17.77
CA ARG A 94 -4.94 -0.08 16.57
C ARG A 94 -3.99 0.35 15.48
N PHE A 95 -2.99 1.16 15.81
CA PHE A 95 -1.96 1.58 14.86
C PHE A 95 -1.22 0.38 14.24
N LEU A 96 -0.73 -0.54 15.07
CA LEU A 96 -0.04 -1.75 14.59
C LEU A 96 -0.94 -2.66 13.76
N ALA A 97 -2.23 -2.78 14.10
CA ALA A 97 -3.19 -3.56 13.33
C ALA A 97 -3.43 -2.97 11.93
N ARG A 98 -3.41 -1.64 11.79
CA ARG A 98 -3.58 -0.91 10.51
C ARG A 98 -2.38 -1.03 9.59
N TYR A 99 -1.15 -0.97 10.12
CA TYR A 99 0.08 -0.95 9.32
C TYR A 99 0.87 -2.26 9.31
N ARG A 100 0.37 -3.32 9.95
CA ARG A 100 1.06 -4.61 10.20
C ARG A 100 2.17 -4.53 11.24
N PHE A 101 3.11 -3.61 11.05
CA PHE A 101 4.22 -3.41 11.97
C PHE A 101 4.74 -1.98 11.94
N ALA A 102 5.52 -1.64 12.95
CA ALA A 102 6.26 -0.39 13.02
C ALA A 102 7.53 -0.54 13.87
N THR A 103 8.48 0.34 13.67
CA THR A 103 9.63 0.56 14.56
C THR A 103 9.22 1.36 15.79
N LEU A 104 10.08 1.38 16.82
CA LEU A 104 9.86 2.25 17.98
C LEU A 104 9.89 3.74 17.63
N ALA A 105 10.65 4.12 16.61
CA ALA A 105 10.80 5.52 16.22
C ALA A 105 9.54 6.02 15.50
N GLU A 106 8.98 5.22 14.58
CA GLU A 106 7.68 5.52 13.96
C GLU A 106 6.57 5.59 15.00
N LEU A 107 6.51 4.64 15.94
CA LEU A 107 5.54 4.70 17.03
C LEU A 107 5.74 5.95 17.90
N ALA A 108 6.99 6.32 18.22
CA ALA A 108 7.29 7.52 19.00
C ALA A 108 6.83 8.79 18.29
N SER A 109 7.07 8.86 16.97
CA SER A 109 6.65 9.97 16.12
C SER A 109 5.12 10.06 16.02
N HIS A 110 4.42 8.95 15.79
CA HIS A 110 2.96 8.93 15.71
C HIS A 110 2.30 9.39 17.01
N PHE A 111 2.84 8.94 18.15
CA PHE A 111 2.27 9.22 19.45
C PHE A 111 2.80 10.51 20.11
N ASP A 112 3.68 11.24 19.43
CA ASP A 112 4.34 12.45 19.95
C ASP A 112 4.92 12.22 21.37
N VAL A 113 5.69 11.14 21.52
CA VAL A 113 6.32 10.75 22.78
C VAL A 113 7.79 10.44 22.56
N GLU A 114 8.59 10.61 23.62
CA GLU A 114 9.97 10.18 23.58
C GLU A 114 10.11 8.66 23.46
N GLY A 115 11.06 8.20 22.63
CA GLY A 115 11.25 6.78 22.39
C GLY A 115 11.57 5.95 23.63
N HIS A 116 12.13 6.56 24.69
CA HIS A 116 12.41 5.85 25.95
C HIS A 116 11.12 5.41 26.69
N ILE A 117 10.01 6.15 26.51
CA ILE A 117 8.70 5.81 27.08
C ILE A 117 8.20 4.52 26.44
N LEU A 118 8.25 4.43 25.11
CA LEU A 118 7.86 3.21 24.38
C LEU A 118 8.81 2.04 24.64
N ARG A 119 10.13 2.27 24.76
CA ARG A 119 11.10 1.21 25.16
C ARG A 119 10.72 0.57 26.50
N ARG A 120 10.18 1.33 27.45
CA ARG A 120 9.68 0.80 28.73
C ARG A 120 8.31 0.13 28.61
N ARG A 121 7.43 0.63 27.73
CA ARG A 121 6.05 0.13 27.58
C ARG A 121 5.96 -1.15 26.74
N MET A 122 6.62 -1.22 25.59
CA MET A 122 6.47 -2.34 24.65
C MET A 122 6.82 -3.72 25.26
N PRO A 123 7.85 -3.88 26.11
CA PRO A 123 8.09 -5.15 26.80
C PRO A 123 6.98 -5.56 27.77
N LYS A 124 6.22 -4.61 28.33
CA LYS A 124 5.04 -4.92 29.18
C LYS A 124 3.89 -5.43 28.31
N LEU A 125 3.65 -4.80 27.17
CA LEU A 125 2.63 -5.26 26.21
C LEU A 125 2.97 -6.64 25.64
N ARG A 126 4.25 -6.89 25.33
CA ARG A 126 4.72 -8.20 24.87
C ARG A 126 4.53 -9.29 25.92
N ARG A 127 4.86 -9.00 27.18
CA ARG A 127 4.64 -9.94 28.29
C ARG A 127 3.16 -10.26 28.52
N GLY A 128 2.27 -9.32 28.24
CA GLY A 128 0.83 -9.56 28.27
C GLY A 128 0.26 -10.15 26.99
N GLY A 129 1.09 -10.46 25.99
CA GLY A 129 0.68 -11.18 24.78
C GLY A 129 -0.05 -10.33 23.73
N TRP A 130 -0.12 -9.01 23.85
CA TRP A 130 -0.81 -8.15 22.87
C TRP A 130 0.05 -7.76 21.66
N VAL A 131 1.38 -7.78 21.82
CA VAL A 131 2.33 -7.49 20.75
C VAL A 131 3.44 -8.53 20.74
N THR A 132 4.08 -8.70 19.59
CA THR A 132 5.35 -9.41 19.47
C THR A 132 6.37 -8.56 18.72
N SER A 133 7.65 -8.93 18.82
CA SER A 133 8.76 -8.19 18.22
C SER A 133 9.60 -9.11 17.35
N HIS A 134 9.99 -8.64 16.17
CA HIS A 134 10.82 -9.37 15.22
C HIS A 134 12.13 -8.61 15.01
N THR A 135 13.25 -9.30 15.17
CA THR A 135 14.57 -8.76 14.83
C THR A 135 14.83 -9.04 13.36
N MET A 136 15.21 -8.00 12.61
CA MET A 136 15.40 -8.11 11.17
C MET A 136 16.85 -7.83 10.75
N GLY A 137 17.40 -8.72 9.93
CA GLY A 137 18.72 -8.57 9.30
C GLY A 137 19.90 -8.48 10.29
N LEU A 138 21.05 -8.03 9.76
CA LEU A 138 22.29 -7.83 10.53
C LEU A 138 22.25 -6.56 11.41
N THR A 139 21.41 -5.59 11.04
CA THR A 139 21.30 -4.28 11.71
C THR A 139 20.50 -4.35 13.01
N LYS A 140 19.90 -5.51 13.32
CA LYS A 140 19.19 -5.81 14.59
C LYS A 140 18.13 -4.79 15.00
N PHE A 141 17.52 -4.09 14.04
CA PHE A 141 16.38 -3.24 14.36
C PHE A 141 15.15 -4.11 14.67
N LEU A 142 14.29 -3.62 15.56
CA LEU A 142 13.12 -4.34 16.06
C LEU A 142 11.85 -3.81 15.39
N LEU A 143 11.12 -4.72 14.75
CA LEU A 143 9.77 -4.48 14.27
C LEU A 143 8.76 -4.98 15.29
N TRP A 144 7.85 -4.12 15.71
CA TRP A 144 6.74 -4.50 16.59
C TRP A 144 5.51 -4.80 15.76
N THR A 145 4.85 -5.92 16.06
CA THR A 145 3.61 -6.37 15.42
C THR A 145 2.56 -6.63 16.49
N VAL A 146 1.29 -6.54 16.09
CA VAL A 146 0.18 -6.97 16.94
C VAL A 146 0.02 -8.49 16.87
N THR A 147 -0.32 -9.15 17.99
CA THR A 147 -0.76 -10.55 18.02
C THR A 147 -2.27 -10.64 17.73
N ASP A 148 -2.86 -11.83 17.62
CA ASP A 148 -4.32 -11.95 17.48
C ASP A 148 -5.05 -11.33 18.69
N LEU A 149 -4.57 -11.59 19.91
CA LEU A 149 -5.10 -10.97 21.14
C LEU A 149 -5.03 -9.43 21.10
N GLY A 150 -3.93 -8.88 20.60
CA GLY A 150 -3.81 -7.43 20.44
C GLY A 150 -4.70 -6.87 19.33
N ALA A 151 -4.89 -7.63 18.26
CA ALA A 151 -5.71 -7.23 17.12
C ALA A 151 -7.19 -7.19 17.52
N ASP A 152 -7.65 -8.16 18.29
CA ASP A 152 -8.98 -8.16 18.91
C ASP A 152 -9.15 -6.96 19.84
N ALA A 153 -8.17 -6.71 20.71
CA ALA A 153 -8.18 -5.57 21.63
C ALA A 153 -8.17 -4.20 20.92
N SER A 154 -7.77 -4.12 19.65
CA SER A 154 -7.79 -2.88 18.87
C SER A 154 -9.20 -2.41 18.47
N GLY A 155 -10.17 -3.33 18.44
CA GLY A 155 -11.54 -3.10 18.01
C GLY A 155 -11.74 -2.94 16.49
N LEU A 156 -10.71 -3.09 15.66
CA LEU A 156 -10.82 -2.94 14.20
C LEU A 156 -11.32 -4.19 13.47
N ASN A 157 -11.50 -5.31 14.18
CA ASN A 157 -11.81 -6.62 13.59
C ASN A 157 -10.80 -7.01 12.49
N LEU A 158 -9.55 -6.56 12.57
CA LEU A 158 -8.48 -6.97 11.65
C LEU A 158 -7.77 -8.20 12.22
N GLN A 159 -7.34 -9.12 11.34
CA GLN A 159 -6.53 -10.26 11.80
C GLN A 159 -5.09 -9.79 12.08
N ALA A 160 -4.34 -10.49 12.92
CA ALA A 160 -2.92 -10.20 13.04
C ALA A 160 -2.17 -10.52 11.73
N PRO A 161 -1.06 -9.83 11.42
CA PRO A 161 -0.20 -10.20 10.31
C PRO A 161 0.45 -11.57 10.57
N LYS A 162 0.26 -12.52 9.65
CA LYS A 162 0.81 -13.88 9.78
C LYS A 162 2.31 -13.96 9.52
N SER A 163 2.83 -13.06 8.70
CA SER A 163 4.24 -13.01 8.32
C SER A 163 4.67 -11.61 7.90
N ILE A 164 5.96 -11.35 8.08
CA ILE A 164 6.65 -10.18 7.54
C ILE A 164 7.58 -10.66 6.44
N SER A 165 7.38 -10.17 5.22
CA SER A 165 8.24 -10.53 4.09
C SER A 165 9.42 -9.56 4.01
N PRO A 166 10.68 -10.02 4.06
CA PRO A 166 11.85 -9.14 3.93
C PRO A 166 11.82 -8.27 2.67
N SER A 167 11.23 -8.77 1.57
CA SER A 167 11.14 -8.04 0.30
C SER A 167 10.14 -6.87 0.33
N THR A 168 9.20 -6.84 1.29
CA THR A 168 8.20 -5.77 1.43
C THR A 168 8.50 -4.82 2.56
N ILE A 169 9.43 -5.14 3.49
CA ILE A 169 9.72 -4.32 4.69
C ILE A 169 9.95 -2.85 4.35
N ARG A 170 10.80 -2.55 3.36
CA ARG A 170 11.10 -1.16 2.98
C ARG A 170 9.84 -0.41 2.52
N HIS A 171 8.97 -1.09 1.78
CA HIS A 171 7.71 -0.52 1.29
C HIS A 171 6.72 -0.34 2.45
N ASP A 172 6.51 -1.37 3.26
CA ASP A 172 5.60 -1.34 4.42
C ASP A 172 5.99 -0.24 5.44
N LEU A 173 7.28 -0.12 5.81
CA LEU A 173 7.77 0.97 6.66
C LEU A 173 7.59 2.34 5.99
N GLY A 174 7.83 2.43 4.69
CA GLY A 174 7.57 3.66 3.95
C GLY A 174 6.09 4.08 3.97
N LEU A 175 5.16 3.12 4.01
CA LEU A 175 3.73 3.39 4.18
C LEU A 175 3.39 3.85 5.60
N VAL A 176 4.03 3.29 6.63
CA VAL A 176 3.92 3.77 8.02
C VAL A 176 4.33 5.24 8.09
N ASP A 177 5.51 5.56 7.57
CA ASP A 177 6.07 6.91 7.49
C ASP A 177 5.16 7.93 6.78
N LEU A 178 4.57 7.52 5.65
CA LEU A 178 3.63 8.36 4.91
C LEU A 178 2.32 8.53 5.68
N GLY A 179 1.81 7.45 6.27
CA GLY A 179 0.62 7.44 7.10
C GLY A 179 0.71 8.42 8.26
N ILE A 180 1.80 8.35 9.04
CA ILE A 180 2.08 9.28 10.15
C ILE A 180 2.08 10.72 9.66
N ARG A 181 2.74 11.00 8.53
CA ARG A 181 2.81 12.35 7.97
C ARG A 181 1.44 12.90 7.56
N PHE A 182 0.60 12.07 6.93
CA PHE A 182 -0.74 12.48 6.55
C PHE A 182 -1.64 12.72 7.77
N GLU A 183 -1.62 11.81 8.75
CA GLU A 183 -2.40 11.95 9.98
C GLU A 183 -1.96 13.17 10.80
N ALA A 184 -0.66 13.46 10.84
CA ALA A 184 -0.13 14.67 11.48
C ALA A 184 -0.61 15.98 10.80
N THR A 185 -1.01 15.92 9.53
CA THR A 185 -1.65 17.03 8.82
C THR A 185 -3.17 17.06 8.94
N GLY A 186 -3.76 16.18 9.76
CA GLY A 186 -5.21 16.08 9.97
C GLY A 186 -5.95 15.25 8.92
N GLU A 187 -5.23 14.53 8.05
CA GLU A 187 -5.85 13.66 7.06
C GLU A 187 -6.40 12.40 7.71
N THR A 188 -7.54 11.92 7.22
CA THR A 188 -8.06 10.60 7.59
C THR A 188 -7.52 9.56 6.62
N VAL A 189 -6.64 8.68 7.10
CA VAL A 189 -5.97 7.66 6.28
C VAL A 189 -6.67 6.31 6.43
N ILE A 190 -6.94 5.65 5.31
CA ILE A 190 -7.38 4.25 5.26
C ILE A 190 -6.27 3.41 4.66
N THR A 191 -5.76 2.42 5.40
CA THR A 191 -4.63 1.59 4.93
C THR A 191 -5.09 0.45 4.03
N GLU A 192 -4.17 -0.12 3.25
CA GLU A 192 -4.39 -1.32 2.42
C GLU A 192 -5.15 -2.44 3.17
N ARG A 193 -4.84 -2.66 4.46
CA ARG A 193 -5.48 -3.70 5.27
C ARG A 193 -6.93 -3.39 5.57
N GLU A 194 -7.21 -2.14 5.89
CA GLU A 194 -8.57 -1.65 6.11
C GLU A 194 -9.37 -1.72 4.80
N ILE A 195 -8.74 -1.37 3.67
CA ILE A 195 -9.33 -1.52 2.34
C ILE A 195 -9.64 -2.99 2.04
N ARG A 196 -8.70 -3.90 2.26
CA ARG A 196 -8.92 -5.35 2.06
C ARG A 196 -10.04 -5.87 2.95
N ALA A 197 -10.07 -5.46 4.21
CA ALA A 197 -11.13 -5.85 5.13
C ALA A 197 -12.49 -5.34 4.62
N ALA A 198 -12.57 -4.06 4.25
CA ALA A 198 -13.81 -3.45 3.75
C ALA A 198 -14.27 -4.09 2.43
N ASP A 199 -13.37 -4.24 1.44
CA ASP A 199 -13.73 -4.62 0.06
C ASP A 199 -13.64 -6.12 -0.23
N THR A 200 -13.02 -6.92 0.63
CA THR A 200 -12.93 -8.38 0.44
C THR A 200 -13.79 -9.17 1.43
N ARG A 201 -13.97 -8.71 2.68
CA ARG A 201 -14.72 -9.47 3.70
C ARG A 201 -16.22 -9.23 3.68
N ASN A 202 -16.67 -8.10 3.14
CA ASN A 202 -18.05 -7.98 2.71
C ASN A 202 -18.20 -8.93 1.53
N SER A 203 -18.72 -10.11 1.82
CA SER A 203 -18.90 -11.15 0.84
C SER A 203 -19.62 -10.52 -0.36
N VAL A 204 -19.17 -10.87 -1.57
CA VAL A 204 -19.86 -10.46 -2.80
C VAL A 204 -21.36 -10.74 -2.67
N SER A 205 -21.77 -11.76 -1.91
CA SER A 205 -23.16 -12.04 -1.52
C SER A 205 -23.86 -10.94 -0.72
N ASP A 206 -23.27 -10.37 0.33
CA ASP A 206 -23.93 -9.33 1.14
C ASP A 206 -24.10 -8.03 0.34
N ARG A 207 -23.07 -7.66 -0.42
CA ARG A 207 -23.15 -6.51 -1.34
C ARG A 207 -24.07 -6.78 -2.52
N MET A 208 -24.12 -7.99 -3.05
CA MET A 208 -25.07 -8.36 -4.11
C MET A 208 -26.51 -8.43 -3.59
N ALA A 209 -26.73 -8.82 -2.33
CA ALA A 209 -28.05 -8.78 -1.70
C ALA A 209 -28.52 -7.33 -1.56
N ALA A 210 -27.67 -6.43 -1.06
CA ALA A 210 -27.95 -4.99 -1.02
C ALA A 210 -28.14 -4.39 -2.43
N ALA A 211 -27.30 -4.77 -3.39
CA ALA A 211 -27.37 -4.35 -4.79
C ALA A 211 -28.67 -4.76 -5.49
N ARG A 212 -29.20 -5.94 -5.17
CA ARG A 212 -30.47 -6.42 -5.72
C ARG A 212 -31.66 -5.63 -5.19
N GLN A 213 -31.53 -5.03 -4.01
CA GLN A 213 -32.55 -4.17 -3.42
C GLN A 213 -32.45 -2.72 -3.91
N SER A 214 -31.25 -2.24 -4.27
CA SER A 214 -31.03 -0.90 -4.83
C SER A 214 -31.00 -0.94 -6.37
N SER A 215 -31.98 -0.30 -7.01
CA SER A 215 -32.22 -0.16 -8.46
C SER A 215 -31.00 0.02 -9.41
N GLY A 216 -30.21 -1.04 -9.58
CA GLY A 216 -29.33 -1.24 -10.74
C GLY A 216 -27.84 -0.89 -10.60
N HIS A 217 -27.39 -0.34 -9.47
CA HIS A 217 -25.96 -0.17 -9.18
C HIS A 217 -25.67 -0.70 -7.79
N GLY A 218 -25.11 -1.91 -7.71
CA GLY A 218 -24.63 -2.43 -6.44
C GLY A 218 -23.54 -1.54 -5.83
N PRO A 219 -23.42 -1.50 -4.51
CA PRO A 219 -22.32 -0.78 -3.87
C PRO A 219 -21.01 -1.39 -4.36
N GLY A 220 -20.29 -0.65 -5.20
CA GLY A 220 -18.99 -1.04 -5.73
C GLY A 220 -17.96 -1.24 -4.61
N PRO A 221 -16.71 -1.60 -4.94
CA PRO A 221 -15.63 -1.45 -3.98
C PRO A 221 -15.62 -0.01 -3.43
N VAL A 222 -15.47 0.13 -2.12
CA VAL A 222 -15.48 1.42 -1.44
C VAL A 222 -14.17 2.15 -1.74
N TYR A 223 -13.06 1.42 -1.84
CA TYR A 223 -11.72 2.00 -2.04
C TYR A 223 -10.93 1.33 -3.16
N ALA A 224 -11.07 0.01 -3.33
CA ALA A 224 -10.41 -0.70 -4.41
C ALA A 224 -10.95 -0.25 -5.78
N VAL A 225 -10.12 -0.38 -6.81
CA VAL A 225 -10.48 -0.01 -8.20
C VAL A 225 -10.37 -1.22 -9.10
N ALA A 226 -11.30 -1.36 -10.04
CA ALA A 226 -11.32 -2.52 -10.93
C ALA A 226 -10.28 -2.38 -12.05
N THR A 227 -9.39 -3.36 -12.17
CA THR A 227 -8.45 -3.49 -13.29
C THR A 227 -9.00 -4.45 -14.34
N GLY A 228 -8.91 -4.02 -15.61
CA GLY A 228 -9.34 -4.79 -16.78
C GLY A 228 -10.84 -4.69 -17.08
N ALA A 229 -11.19 -4.91 -18.36
CA ALA A 229 -12.57 -5.09 -18.76
C ALA A 229 -13.07 -6.45 -18.27
N ALA A 230 -14.36 -6.54 -17.91
CA ALA A 230 -14.98 -7.85 -17.70
C ALA A 230 -15.10 -8.54 -19.06
N ILE A 231 -14.25 -9.54 -19.33
CA ILE A 231 -14.34 -10.37 -20.53
C ILE A 231 -14.90 -11.73 -20.12
N GLY A 232 -16.17 -11.96 -20.43
CA GLY A 232 -16.88 -13.20 -20.11
C GLY A 232 -17.11 -13.41 -18.61
N LYS A 233 -16.97 -14.68 -18.15
CA LYS A 233 -17.22 -15.08 -16.76
C LYS A 233 -16.05 -14.77 -15.79
N ARG A 234 -14.93 -14.22 -16.27
CA ARG A 234 -13.78 -13.92 -15.41
C ARG A 234 -14.08 -12.71 -14.54
N ARG A 235 -13.95 -12.88 -13.21
CA ARG A 235 -14.06 -11.77 -12.24
C ARG A 235 -13.02 -10.70 -12.59
N ARG A 236 -13.43 -9.43 -12.52
CA ARG A 236 -12.50 -8.29 -12.62
C ARG A 236 -11.48 -8.41 -11.50
N THR A 237 -10.22 -8.18 -11.81
CA THR A 237 -9.16 -8.11 -10.81
C THR A 237 -9.26 -6.77 -10.11
N LEU A 238 -9.26 -6.74 -8.77
CA LEU A 238 -9.24 -5.49 -8.03
C LEU A 238 -7.80 -5.06 -7.78
N HIS A 239 -7.49 -3.80 -8.08
CA HIS A 239 -6.32 -3.10 -7.58
C HIS A 239 -6.68 -2.43 -6.27
N ILE A 240 -5.85 -2.64 -5.26
CA ILE A 240 -6.03 -2.09 -3.93
C ILE A 240 -4.95 -1.02 -3.75
N PRO A 241 -5.34 0.26 -3.54
CA PRO A 241 -4.38 1.31 -3.20
C PRO A 241 -3.58 0.95 -1.94
N ASP A 242 -2.34 1.43 -1.84
CA ASP A 242 -1.55 1.24 -0.62
C ASP A 242 -2.19 1.98 0.56
N MET A 243 -2.71 3.19 0.30
CA MET A 243 -3.57 3.95 1.23
C MET A 243 -4.59 4.79 0.46
N VAL A 244 -5.64 5.23 1.16
CA VAL A 244 -6.57 6.25 0.67
C VAL A 244 -6.69 7.37 1.71
N LEU A 245 -6.59 8.62 1.24
CA LEU A 245 -6.93 9.79 2.04
C LEU A 245 -8.42 10.08 1.83
N LEU A 246 -9.21 9.93 2.90
CA LEU A 246 -10.63 10.19 2.85
C LEU A 246 -10.93 11.68 2.77
N ARG A 247 -11.84 12.03 1.88
CA ARG A 247 -12.37 13.37 1.71
C ARG A 247 -13.88 13.29 1.52
N ASP A 248 -14.59 14.25 2.06
CA ASP A 248 -16.01 14.39 1.80
C ASP A 248 -16.23 14.67 0.31
N PRO A 249 -17.20 14.01 -0.35
CA PRO A 249 -17.58 14.34 -1.70
C PRO A 249 -18.00 15.81 -1.84
N ILE A 250 -17.56 16.50 -2.89
CA ILE A 250 -18.06 17.82 -3.25
C ILE A 250 -18.98 17.66 -4.46
N GLU A 251 -20.22 18.13 -4.35
CA GLU A 251 -21.23 18.05 -5.42
C GLU A 251 -21.44 16.63 -5.97
N GLY A 252 -21.28 15.62 -5.10
CA GLY A 252 -21.40 14.21 -5.46
C GLY A 252 -20.20 13.63 -6.23
N ALA A 253 -19.15 14.41 -6.49
CA ALA A 253 -17.93 13.93 -7.11
C ALA A 253 -16.97 13.30 -6.08
N PRO A 254 -16.27 12.21 -6.43
CA PRO A 254 -15.29 11.60 -5.54
C PRO A 254 -14.13 12.56 -5.26
N GLN A 255 -13.77 12.66 -3.98
CA GLN A 255 -12.63 13.47 -3.54
C GLN A 255 -11.52 12.66 -2.89
N SER A 256 -11.78 11.38 -2.57
CA SER A 256 -10.77 10.52 -1.96
C SER A 256 -9.56 10.40 -2.89
N ILE A 257 -8.39 10.43 -2.27
CA ILE A 257 -7.10 10.42 -2.97
C ILE A 257 -6.43 9.09 -2.70
N ALA A 258 -6.18 8.31 -3.75
CA ALA A 258 -5.35 7.12 -3.62
C ALA A 258 -3.88 7.51 -3.46
N VAL A 259 -3.16 6.80 -2.60
CA VAL A 259 -1.72 6.96 -2.42
C VAL A 259 -1.04 5.64 -2.78
N GLU A 260 0.02 5.75 -3.58
CA GLU A 260 0.83 4.62 -4.06
C GLU A 260 2.30 4.89 -3.72
N LEU A 261 2.96 3.97 -3.06
CA LEU A 261 4.40 4.02 -2.82
C LEU A 261 5.11 3.04 -3.76
N GLU A 262 5.84 3.57 -4.74
CA GLU A 262 6.51 2.76 -5.75
C GLU A 262 8.04 2.78 -5.58
N LEU A 263 8.56 1.75 -4.92
CA LEU A 263 10.00 1.58 -4.68
C LEU A 263 10.66 0.58 -5.64
N GLN A 264 9.87 -0.20 -6.36
CA GLN A 264 10.34 -1.22 -7.28
C GLN A 264 9.89 -0.91 -8.71
N HIS A 265 10.57 -1.51 -9.69
CA HIS A 265 10.23 -1.28 -11.08
C HIS A 265 9.07 -2.21 -11.48
N LYS A 266 7.84 -1.67 -11.56
CA LYS A 266 6.70 -2.37 -12.17
C LYS A 266 6.82 -2.39 -13.70
N THR A 267 6.19 -3.35 -14.36
CA THR A 267 6.16 -3.37 -15.83
C THR A 267 5.30 -2.20 -16.34
N PRO A 268 5.61 -1.59 -17.50
CA PRO A 268 4.81 -0.50 -18.06
C PRO A 268 3.33 -0.87 -18.24
N MET A 269 3.05 -2.10 -18.66
CA MET A 269 1.69 -2.62 -18.80
C MET A 269 0.92 -2.59 -17.47
N ARG A 270 1.57 -2.99 -16.37
CA ARG A 270 0.95 -2.97 -15.03
C ARG A 270 0.64 -1.55 -14.58
N VAL A 271 1.57 -0.61 -14.77
CA VAL A 271 1.36 0.80 -14.40
C VAL A 271 0.20 1.40 -15.19
N ARG A 272 0.14 1.17 -16.51
CA ARG A 272 -0.98 1.62 -17.35
C ARG A 272 -2.32 1.03 -16.89
N ALA A 273 -2.35 -0.27 -16.55
CA ALA A 273 -3.57 -0.90 -16.07
C ALA A 273 -4.07 -0.29 -14.75
N THR A 274 -3.17 0.01 -13.82
CA THR A 274 -3.50 0.71 -12.57
C THR A 274 -4.03 2.12 -12.83
N LEU A 275 -3.36 2.92 -13.67
CA LEU A 275 -3.82 4.28 -14.00
C LEU A 275 -5.16 4.27 -14.73
N PHE A 276 -5.37 3.34 -15.64
CA PHE A 276 -6.66 3.16 -16.31
C PHE A 276 -7.77 2.76 -15.32
N ALA A 277 -7.45 1.96 -14.30
CA ALA A 277 -8.41 1.64 -13.24
C ALA A 277 -8.83 2.89 -12.45
N TYR A 278 -7.86 3.74 -12.07
CA TYR A 278 -8.16 5.01 -11.40
C TYR A 278 -8.95 5.99 -12.27
N LYS A 279 -8.63 6.07 -13.57
CA LYS A 279 -9.37 6.91 -14.53
C LYS A 279 -10.88 6.63 -14.54
N ASN A 280 -11.24 5.36 -14.37
CA ASN A 280 -12.62 4.89 -14.44
C ASN A 280 -13.26 4.66 -13.07
N ALA A 281 -12.54 4.95 -11.98
CA ALA A 281 -13.05 4.82 -10.62
C ALA A 281 -14.01 5.97 -10.30
N THR A 282 -15.17 5.65 -9.74
CA THR A 282 -16.16 6.66 -9.30
C THR A 282 -15.98 7.08 -7.85
N ASN A 283 -15.08 6.41 -7.12
CA ASN A 283 -14.83 6.57 -5.69
C ASN A 283 -13.47 7.22 -5.38
N ILE A 284 -12.60 7.41 -6.39
CA ILE A 284 -11.28 8.01 -6.25
C ILE A 284 -11.16 9.18 -7.24
N GLY A 285 -10.88 10.38 -6.73
CA GLY A 285 -10.77 11.59 -7.56
C GLY A 285 -9.36 11.83 -8.11
N ALA A 286 -8.33 11.35 -7.40
CA ALA A 286 -6.93 11.51 -7.78
C ALA A 286 -6.04 10.41 -7.21
N VAL A 287 -4.84 10.27 -7.75
CA VAL A 287 -3.80 9.37 -7.23
C VAL A 287 -2.47 10.11 -7.08
N VAL A 288 -1.83 9.92 -5.93
CA VAL A 288 -0.50 10.46 -5.64
C VAL A 288 0.50 9.31 -5.54
N PHE A 289 1.46 9.28 -6.46
CA PHE A 289 2.57 8.34 -6.43
C PHE A 289 3.76 8.95 -5.68
N TYR A 290 4.34 8.17 -4.78
CA TYR A 290 5.56 8.47 -4.07
C TYR A 290 6.66 7.52 -4.55
N THR A 291 7.82 8.06 -4.95
CA THR A 291 8.98 7.25 -5.33
C THR A 291 10.28 8.00 -5.09
N ASP A 292 11.35 7.27 -4.76
CA ASP A 292 12.72 7.79 -4.68
C ASP A 292 13.51 7.60 -5.99
N LYS A 293 12.95 6.89 -6.98
CA LYS A 293 13.64 6.51 -8.22
C LYS A 293 13.17 7.33 -9.42
N VAL A 294 14.12 7.99 -10.09
CA VAL A 294 13.84 8.77 -11.31
C VAL A 294 13.27 7.88 -12.43
N ALA A 295 13.79 6.66 -12.60
CA ALA A 295 13.29 5.73 -13.61
C ALA A 295 11.81 5.36 -13.39
N VAL A 296 11.41 5.13 -12.13
CA VAL A 296 10.02 4.83 -11.76
C VAL A 296 9.13 6.06 -11.99
N ARG A 297 9.58 7.26 -11.62
CA ARG A 297 8.88 8.52 -11.92
C ARG A 297 8.62 8.69 -13.41
N ASN A 298 9.65 8.49 -14.24
CA ASN A 298 9.54 8.62 -15.70
C ASN A 298 8.56 7.59 -16.28
N LEU A 299 8.60 6.35 -15.77
CA LEU A 299 7.65 5.30 -16.16
C LEU A 299 6.19 5.68 -15.85
N ILE A 300 5.92 6.19 -14.65
CA ILE A 300 4.57 6.60 -14.23
C ILE A 300 4.10 7.80 -15.06
N ASN A 301 4.97 8.79 -15.29
CA ASN A 301 4.67 9.94 -16.17
C ASN A 301 4.28 9.48 -17.57
N GLN A 302 5.08 8.59 -18.18
CA GLN A 302 4.77 8.09 -19.52
C GLN A 302 3.46 7.31 -19.53
N ALA A 303 3.22 6.44 -18.54
CA ALA A 303 1.96 5.71 -18.44
C ALA A 303 0.74 6.64 -18.25
N ALA A 304 0.90 7.77 -17.54
CA ALA A 304 -0.15 8.77 -17.36
C ALA A 304 -0.47 9.50 -18.67
N ILE A 305 0.54 9.79 -19.50
CA ILE A 305 0.34 10.32 -20.85
C ILE A 305 -0.39 9.28 -21.71
N ASP A 306 0.11 8.05 -21.76
CA ASP A 306 -0.44 6.97 -22.60
C ASP A 306 -1.91 6.66 -22.27
N THR A 307 -2.32 6.84 -21.03
CA THR A 307 -3.68 6.56 -20.57
C THR A 307 -4.58 7.81 -20.50
N GLY A 308 -4.03 9.00 -20.75
CA GLY A 308 -4.73 10.27 -20.62
C GLY A 308 -5.23 10.52 -19.20
N THR A 309 -4.36 10.31 -18.20
CA THR A 309 -4.64 10.50 -16.76
C THR A 309 -3.73 11.55 -16.12
N THR A 310 -3.03 12.36 -16.91
CA THR A 310 -2.12 13.40 -16.41
C THR A 310 -2.81 14.40 -15.47
N ASN A 311 -4.12 14.59 -15.59
CA ASN A 311 -4.92 15.49 -14.76
C ASN A 311 -5.30 14.93 -13.38
N ILE A 312 -5.17 13.61 -13.15
CA ILE A 312 -5.50 12.97 -11.87
C ILE A 312 -4.27 12.35 -11.18
N VAL A 313 -3.11 12.38 -11.83
CA VAL A 313 -1.86 11.79 -11.32
C VAL A 313 -0.95 12.90 -10.82
N THR A 314 -0.53 12.81 -9.56
CA THR A 314 0.58 13.59 -9.01
C THR A 314 1.72 12.66 -8.65
N ILE A 315 2.96 13.01 -9.00
CA ILE A 315 4.14 12.24 -8.58
C ILE A 315 4.99 13.09 -7.65
N ARG A 316 5.30 12.56 -6.47
CA ARG A 316 6.10 13.19 -5.44
C ARG A 316 7.35 12.37 -5.16
N LYS A 317 8.44 13.07 -4.82
CA LYS A 317 9.64 12.40 -4.31
C LYS A 317 9.33 11.83 -2.94
N TRP A 318 9.60 10.54 -2.76
CA TRP A 318 9.59 9.95 -1.43
C TRP A 318 10.94 10.15 -0.76
N MET A 319 10.90 10.58 0.49
CA MET A 319 12.07 10.64 1.37
C MET A 319 11.64 10.02 2.69
N PRO A 320 12.21 8.86 3.08
CA PRO A 320 11.91 8.27 4.38
C PRO A 320 12.36 9.21 5.49
N ALA A 321 11.67 9.18 6.62
CA ALA A 321 12.12 9.92 7.80
C ALA A 321 13.47 9.35 8.25
N ALA A 322 14.39 10.19 8.71
CA ALA A 322 15.71 9.74 9.15
C ALA A 322 15.60 8.71 10.28
N GLU A 323 14.68 8.97 11.22
CA GLU A 323 14.36 8.12 12.35
C GLU A 323 13.56 6.84 12.04
N SER A 324 12.94 6.70 10.85
CA SER A 324 12.12 5.52 10.50
C SER A 324 12.90 4.19 10.50
N GLY A 325 14.23 4.26 10.49
CA GLY A 325 15.09 3.09 10.32
C GLY A 325 15.13 2.58 8.88
N VAL A 326 14.29 3.07 7.96
CA VAL A 326 14.26 2.65 6.55
C VAL A 326 15.63 2.81 5.87
N LEU A 327 16.33 3.92 6.15
CA LEU A 327 17.68 4.18 5.61
C LEU A 327 18.73 3.24 6.19
N THR A 328 18.54 2.75 7.42
CA THR A 328 19.50 1.86 8.08
C THR A 328 19.50 0.44 7.51
N LEU A 329 18.51 0.10 6.67
CA LEU A 329 18.35 -1.25 6.13
C LEU A 329 19.33 -1.62 5.02
N GLY A 330 20.20 -0.69 4.60
CA GLY A 330 21.25 -1.00 3.63
C GLY A 330 20.72 -1.47 2.27
N PHE A 331 19.44 -1.22 1.97
CA PHE A 331 18.86 -1.47 0.65
C PHE A 331 19.35 -0.40 -0.33
N GLY A 332 20.61 -0.54 -0.76
CA GLY A 332 21.20 0.15 -1.91
C GLY A 332 20.80 -0.51 -3.22
#